data_AF-A0A1G1X4V6-F1
#
_entry.id   AF-A0A1G1X4V6-F1
#
_cell.length_a   1.000
_cell.length_b   1.000
_cell.length_c   1.000
_cell.angle_alpha   90.00
_cell.angle_beta   90.00
_cell.angle_gamma   90.00
#
_symmetry.space_group_name_H-M   'P 1'
#
loop_
_entity.id
_entity.type
_entity.pdbx_description
1 polymer ?
#
loop_
_entity_poly.entity_id
_entity_poly.type
_entity_poly.pdbx_seq_one_letter_code
_entity_poly.pdbx_strand_id
1 'polypeptide(L)'
;MVQKAIQYIKKMLISPQLEREAFDAYFYRLPEQISVSWMRDGKFIVGSIADEGHEFLTQAQSGDEFIEMVNDAVYTFHDIPESYREAIAEHRAYNPSLQERKKLEDAQVHNSVISFKKDIKALRVA
;
A
#
# COMPACT_ATOMS: atom_id res chain seq x y z
N MET A 1 -17.59 -4.25 -31.56
CA MET A 1 -16.62 -3.14 -31.35
C MET A 1 -17.23 -1.94 -30.63
N VAL A 2 -18.49 -1.54 -30.91
CA VAL A 2 -19.15 -0.36 -30.31
C VAL A 2 -19.37 -0.46 -28.78
N GLN A 3 -19.70 -1.64 -28.25
CA GLN A 3 -19.95 -1.83 -26.80
C GLN A 3 -18.71 -1.57 -25.92
N LYS A 4 -17.51 -1.97 -26.36
CA LYS A 4 -16.26 -1.70 -25.63
C LYS A 4 -15.92 -0.20 -25.58
N ALA A 5 -16.18 0.53 -26.67
CA ALA A 5 -15.96 1.98 -26.73
C ALA A 5 -16.91 2.74 -25.80
N ILE A 6 -18.19 2.35 -25.73
CA ILE A 6 -19.17 2.95 -24.82
C ILE A 6 -18.81 2.65 -23.35
N GLN A 7 -18.30 1.46 -23.05
CA GLN A 7 -17.85 1.10 -21.71
C GLN A 7 -16.61 1.93 -21.30
N TYR A 8 -15.68 2.17 -22.23
CA TYR A 8 -14.53 3.04 -22.03
C TYR A 8 -14.93 4.50 -21.78
N ILE A 9 -15.86 5.03 -22.58
CA ILE A 9 -16.34 6.41 -22.45
C ILE A 9 -17.12 6.60 -21.15
N LYS A 10 -17.92 5.61 -20.71
CA LYS A 10 -18.58 5.64 -19.39
C LYS A 10 -17.58 5.59 -18.24
N LYS A 11 -16.53 4.77 -18.34
CA LYS A 11 -15.45 4.75 -17.34
C LYS A 11 -14.74 6.10 -17.27
N MET A 12 -14.50 6.73 -18.42
CA MET A 12 -13.83 8.04 -18.52
C MET A 12 -14.70 9.23 -18.05
N LEU A 13 -16.02 9.16 -18.21
CA LEU A 13 -16.98 10.20 -17.78
C LEU A 13 -17.43 10.06 -16.32
N ILE A 14 -17.20 8.91 -15.69
CA ILE A 14 -17.59 8.61 -14.30
C ILE A 14 -16.35 8.37 -13.42
N SER A 15 -15.14 8.42 -13.97
CA SER A 15 -13.95 8.58 -13.14
C SER A 15 -14.15 9.88 -12.32
N PRO A 16 -14.32 9.81 -11.00
CA PRO A 16 -14.30 11.04 -10.22
C PRO A 16 -12.98 11.72 -10.56
N GLN A 17 -13.04 13.00 -10.98
CA GLN A 17 -11.84 13.81 -10.87
C GLN A 17 -11.38 13.62 -9.42
N LEU A 18 -10.13 13.18 -9.24
CA LEU A 18 -9.57 13.01 -7.91
C LEU A 18 -9.60 14.38 -7.26
N GLU A 19 -10.64 14.64 -6.46
CA GLU A 19 -10.81 15.90 -5.77
C GLU A 19 -9.66 16.01 -4.79
N ARG A 20 -8.93 17.12 -4.87
CA ARG A 20 -7.67 17.25 -4.13
C ARG A 20 -7.91 17.18 -2.62
N GLU A 21 -8.99 17.81 -2.17
CA GLU A 21 -9.42 17.81 -0.78
C GLU A 21 -9.76 16.39 -0.30
N ALA A 22 -10.34 15.56 -1.16
CA ALA A 22 -10.64 14.17 -0.84
C ALA A 22 -9.35 13.33 -0.75
N PHE A 23 -8.41 13.50 -1.69
CA PHE A 23 -7.11 12.87 -1.64
C PHE A 23 -6.36 13.22 -0.34
N ASP A 24 -6.29 14.50 -0.01
CA ASP A 24 -5.64 14.97 1.22
C ASP A 24 -6.33 14.35 2.44
N ALA A 25 -7.66 14.38 2.52
CA ALA A 25 -8.42 13.79 3.62
C ALA A 25 -8.15 12.29 3.79
N TYR A 26 -8.12 11.52 2.69
CA TYR A 26 -7.80 10.08 2.74
C TYR A 26 -6.34 9.84 3.13
N PHE A 27 -5.40 10.60 2.59
CA PHE A 27 -3.98 10.48 2.93
C PHE A 27 -3.70 10.85 4.40
N TYR A 28 -4.42 11.84 4.95
CA TYR A 28 -4.33 12.22 6.36
C TYR A 28 -4.92 11.17 7.30
N ARG A 29 -5.93 10.40 6.86
CA ARG A 29 -6.50 9.30 7.65
C ARG A 29 -5.48 8.19 7.91
N LEU A 30 -4.58 7.95 6.95
CA LEU A 30 -3.55 6.93 7.08
C LEU A 30 -2.60 7.23 8.25
N PRO A 31 -2.19 6.22 9.04
CA PRO A 31 -1.30 6.42 10.18
C PRO A 31 0.06 6.97 9.75
N GLU A 32 0.70 7.77 10.59
CA GLU A 32 2.05 8.28 10.29
C GLU A 32 3.11 7.17 10.21
N GLN A 33 2.89 6.08 10.94
CA GLN A 33 3.80 4.96 11.03
C GLN A 33 3.02 3.67 11.22
N ILE A 34 3.44 2.61 10.54
CA ILE A 34 2.99 1.24 10.77
C ILE A 34 4.18 0.35 11.08
N SER A 35 3.94 -0.72 11.84
CA SER A 35 4.96 -1.74 12.11
C SER A 35 4.49 -3.07 11.56
N VAL A 36 5.37 -3.73 10.80
CA VAL A 36 5.09 -5.02 10.19
C VAL A 36 6.13 -6.02 10.66
N SER A 37 5.68 -6.99 11.45
CA SER A 37 6.46 -8.18 11.76
C SER A 37 6.34 -9.14 10.60
N TRP A 38 7.44 -9.70 10.10
CA TRP A 38 7.37 -10.67 9.01
C TRP A 38 8.30 -11.84 9.24
N MET A 39 7.94 -12.97 8.62
CA MET A 39 8.72 -14.19 8.60
C MET A 39 8.65 -14.89 7.24
N ARG A 40 9.62 -15.75 6.94
CA ARG A 40 9.55 -16.65 5.78
C ARG A 40 8.88 -17.95 6.16
N ASP A 41 7.91 -18.35 5.35
CA ASP A 41 7.30 -19.68 5.38
C ASP A 41 7.47 -20.33 4.00
N GLY A 42 8.50 -21.18 3.88
CA GLY A 42 8.92 -21.76 2.60
C GLY A 42 9.30 -20.68 1.58
N LYS A 43 8.51 -20.55 0.52
CA LYS A 43 8.71 -19.55 -0.54
C LYS A 43 7.94 -18.24 -0.31
N PHE A 44 7.19 -18.15 0.78
CA PHE A 44 6.35 -17.00 1.09
C PHE A 44 6.97 -16.14 2.19
N ILE A 45 6.69 -14.85 2.14
CA ILE A 45 6.90 -13.87 3.19
C ILE A 45 5.53 -13.65 3.82
N VAL A 46 5.36 -13.98 5.09
CA VAL A 46 4.14 -13.78 5.87
C VAL A 46 4.35 -12.61 6.80
N GLY A 47 3.46 -11.62 6.74
CA GLY A 47 3.53 -10.38 7.50
C GLY A 47 2.32 -10.24 8.43
N SER A 48 2.58 -9.74 9.63
CA SER A 48 1.60 -9.22 10.58
C SER A 48 1.79 -7.72 10.68
N ILE A 49 0.74 -6.98 10.32
CA ILE A 49 0.69 -5.52 10.30
C ILE A 49 -0.06 -5.09 11.55
N ALA A 50 0.60 -4.34 12.44
CA ALA A 50 -0.03 -3.77 13.62
C ALA A 50 -0.37 -2.30 13.37
N ASP A 51 -1.65 -1.96 13.46
CA ASP A 51 -2.17 -0.60 13.28
C ASP A 51 -3.39 -0.35 14.19
N GLU A 52 -3.38 0.75 14.94
CA GLU A 52 -4.46 1.16 15.87
C GLU A 52 -5.05 0.03 16.75
N GLY A 53 -4.20 -0.87 17.24
CA GLY A 53 -4.63 -2.00 18.08
C GLY A 53 -5.28 -3.17 17.33
N HIS A 54 -5.28 -3.12 16.00
CA HIS A 54 -5.68 -4.21 15.12
C HIS A 54 -4.45 -4.87 14.51
N GLU A 55 -4.59 -6.15 14.16
CA GLU A 55 -3.55 -6.95 13.53
C GLU A 55 -4.10 -7.56 12.24
N PHE A 56 -3.40 -7.35 11.13
CA PHE A 56 -3.75 -7.88 9.81
C PHE A 56 -2.65 -8.79 9.31
N LEU A 57 -3.03 -9.89 8.66
CA LEU A 57 -2.08 -10.80 8.04
C LEU A 57 -2.02 -10.57 6.54
N THR A 58 -0.80 -10.63 6.01
CA THR A 58 -0.54 -10.57 4.57
C THR A 58 0.49 -11.62 4.18
N GLN A 59 0.49 -12.02 2.92
CA GLN A 59 1.49 -12.94 2.38
C GLN A 59 1.84 -12.58 0.95
N ALA A 60 3.10 -12.83 0.57
CA ALA A 60 3.61 -12.60 -0.78
C ALA A 60 4.77 -13.54 -1.10
N GLN A 61 5.13 -13.68 -2.38
CA GLN A 61 6.27 -14.49 -2.82
C GLN A 61 7.55 -13.66 -3.02
N SER A 62 7.43 -12.33 -3.08
CA SER A 62 8.57 -11.43 -3.26
C SER A 62 8.49 -10.24 -2.32
N GLY A 63 9.62 -9.57 -2.10
CA GLY A 63 9.69 -8.37 -1.25
C GLY A 63 8.86 -7.20 -1.78
N ASP A 64 8.84 -6.99 -3.11
CA ASP A 64 8.03 -5.92 -3.71
C ASP A 64 6.53 -6.21 -3.61
N GLU A 65 6.10 -7.43 -3.95
CA GLU A 65 4.71 -7.86 -3.77
C GLU A 65 4.30 -7.79 -2.28
N PHE A 66 5.19 -8.13 -1.36
CA PHE A 66 4.94 -8.01 0.07
C PHE A 66 4.64 -6.56 0.48
N ILE A 67 5.43 -5.60 -0.02
CA ILE A 67 5.23 -4.17 0.26
C ILE A 67 3.90 -3.69 -0.34
N GLU A 68 3.57 -4.12 -1.56
CA GLU A 68 2.28 -3.80 -2.19
C GLU A 68 1.12 -4.32 -1.36
N MET A 69 1.20 -5.57 -0.89
CA MET A 69 0.14 -6.15 -0.08
C MET A 69 0.02 -5.51 1.31
N VAL A 70 1.12 -5.06 1.91
CA VAL A 70 1.07 -4.27 3.15
C VAL A 70 0.32 -2.96 2.93
N ASN A 71 0.63 -2.23 1.85
CA ASN A 71 -0.04 -0.97 1.55
C ASN A 71 -1.54 -1.20 1.27
N ASP A 72 -1.90 -2.22 0.48
CA ASP A 72 -3.31 -2.54 0.19
C ASP A 72 -4.11 -2.93 1.45
N ALA A 73 -3.51 -3.69 2.36
CA ALA A 73 -4.13 -4.04 3.63
C ALA A 73 -4.43 -2.79 4.48
N VAL A 74 -3.46 -1.87 4.58
CA VAL A 74 -3.64 -0.61 5.34
C VAL A 74 -4.69 0.27 4.67
N TYR A 75 -4.66 0.42 3.34
CA TYR A 75 -5.65 1.20 2.61
C TYR A 75 -7.05 0.62 2.73
N THR A 76 -7.17 -0.70 2.78
CA THR A 76 -8.44 -1.38 3.00
C THR A 76 -8.95 -1.16 4.42
N PHE A 77 -8.09 -1.27 5.42
CA PHE A 77 -8.47 -1.03 6.81
C PHE A 77 -8.97 0.39 7.06
N HIS A 78 -8.37 1.40 6.39
CA HIS A 78 -8.75 2.81 6.52
C HIS A 78 -9.86 3.25 5.54
N ASP A 79 -10.55 2.30 4.90
CA ASP A 79 -11.64 2.54 3.94
C ASP A 79 -11.26 3.51 2.82
N ILE A 80 -10.03 3.40 2.31
CA ILE A 80 -9.55 4.22 1.20
C ILE A 80 -10.19 3.69 -0.10
N PRO A 81 -10.97 4.53 -0.83
CA PRO A 81 -11.65 4.07 -2.02
C PRO A 81 -10.66 3.66 -3.11
N GLU A 82 -11.00 2.61 -3.87
CA GLU A 82 -10.14 2.05 -4.93
C GLU A 82 -9.67 3.12 -5.93
N SER A 83 -10.53 4.08 -6.28
CA SER A 83 -10.20 5.19 -7.20
C SER A 83 -9.06 6.07 -6.68
N TYR A 84 -8.86 6.16 -5.36
CA TYR A 84 -7.78 6.93 -4.74
C TYR A 84 -6.58 6.05 -4.38
N ARG A 85 -6.72 4.72 -4.34
CA ARG A 85 -5.62 3.80 -3.99
C ARG A 85 -4.50 3.88 -5.01
N GLU A 86 -4.80 3.91 -6.30
CA GLU A 86 -3.75 4.02 -7.34
C GLU A 86 -2.94 5.31 -7.17
N ALA A 87 -3.62 6.45 -6.98
CA ALA A 87 -2.97 7.74 -6.74
C ALA A 87 -2.11 7.73 -5.46
N ILE A 88 -2.63 7.17 -4.36
CA ILE A 88 -1.87 7.07 -3.10
C ILE A 88 -0.72 6.04 -3.20
N ALA A 89 -0.91 4.96 -3.98
CA ALA A 89 0.09 3.92 -4.21
C ALA A 89 1.24 4.38 -5.11
N GLU A 90 0.99 5.24 -6.11
CA GLU A 90 2.04 5.92 -6.88
C GLU A 90 2.99 6.70 -5.96
N HIS A 91 2.46 7.18 -4.84
CA HIS A 91 3.23 7.86 -3.81
C HIS A 91 3.90 6.93 -2.79
N ARG A 92 3.69 5.61 -2.89
CA ARG A 92 4.21 4.56 -1.99
C ARG A 92 4.25 5.01 -0.53
N ALA A 93 3.08 5.38 0.00
CA ALA A 93 2.96 5.97 1.33
C ALA A 93 3.79 5.22 2.37
N TYR A 94 3.79 3.88 2.32
CA TYR A 94 4.65 3.03 3.14
C TYR A 94 5.71 2.34 2.27
N ASN A 95 6.89 2.95 2.19
CA ASN A 95 8.06 2.39 1.51
C ASN A 95 9.19 2.13 2.52
N PRO A 96 9.69 0.89 2.65
CA PRO A 96 10.73 0.61 3.62
C PRO A 96 12.09 1.12 3.12
N SER A 97 13.02 1.29 4.05
CA SER A 97 14.38 1.72 3.70
C SER A 97 15.08 0.71 2.77
N LEU A 98 16.10 1.15 2.03
CA LEU A 98 16.91 0.23 1.21
C LEU A 98 17.50 -0.93 2.02
N GLN A 99 17.81 -0.71 3.30
CA GLN A 99 18.33 -1.77 4.16
C GLN A 99 17.25 -2.80 4.51
N GLU A 100 16.02 -2.36 4.80
CA GLU A 100 14.89 -3.26 5.07
C GLU A 100 14.44 -3.99 3.81
N ARG A 101 14.44 -3.33 2.65
CA ARG A 101 14.20 -3.98 1.34
C ARG A 101 15.19 -5.11 1.09
N LYS A 102 16.48 -4.86 1.33
CA LYS A 102 17.51 -5.91 1.22
C LYS A 102 17.25 -7.09 2.15
N LYS A 103 16.73 -6.86 3.36
CA LYS A 103 16.35 -7.96 4.27
C LYS A 103 15.19 -8.81 3.71
N LEU A 104 14.19 -8.16 3.08
CA LEU A 104 13.09 -8.87 2.42
C LEU A 104 13.54 -9.67 1.18
N GLU A 105 14.61 -9.25 0.53
CA GLU A 105 15.21 -9.94 -0.62
C GLU A 105 16.22 -11.03 -0.21
N ASP A 106 16.82 -10.91 0.98
CA ASP A 106 17.80 -11.86 1.50
C ASP A 106 17.11 -13.12 2.05
N ALA A 107 17.34 -14.25 1.38
CA ALA A 107 16.79 -15.55 1.77
C ALA A 107 17.34 -16.07 3.12
N GLN A 108 18.47 -15.54 3.61
CA GLN A 108 19.03 -15.90 4.92
C GLN A 108 18.31 -15.21 6.08
N VAL A 109 17.60 -14.11 5.82
CA VAL A 109 16.79 -13.44 6.83
C VAL A 109 15.44 -14.13 6.92
N HIS A 110 15.23 -14.85 8.02
CA HIS A 110 14.01 -15.64 8.25
C HIS A 110 12.88 -14.86 8.87
N ASN A 111 13.17 -13.82 9.65
CA ASN A 111 12.18 -12.90 10.20
C ASN A 111 12.82 -11.55 10.52
N SER A 112 11.99 -10.51 10.58
CA SER A 112 12.37 -9.19 11.08
C SER A 112 11.10 -8.39 11.37
N VAL A 113 11.26 -7.24 12.00
CA VAL A 113 10.25 -6.18 12.00
C VAL A 113 10.71 -5.09 11.03
N ILE A 114 9.77 -4.52 10.29
CA ILE A 114 9.94 -3.36 9.42
C ILE A 114 9.04 -2.27 9.95
N SER A 115 9.57 -1.05 10.03
CA SER A 115 8.75 0.11 10.36
C SER A 115 8.65 1.05 9.18
N PHE A 116 7.43 1.19 8.67
CA PHE A 116 7.18 2.10 7.56
C PHE A 116 6.72 3.44 8.10
N LYS A 117 7.35 4.51 7.62
CA LYS A 117 6.89 5.88 7.87
C LYS A 117 6.18 6.37 6.63
N LYS A 118 5.03 7.01 6.83
CA LYS A 118 4.26 7.65 5.76
C LYS A 118 5.13 8.72 5.08
N ASP A 119 5.37 8.59 3.77
CA ASP A 119 6.13 9.61 3.03
C ASP A 119 5.26 10.83 2.71
N ILE A 120 5.35 11.84 3.56
CA ILE A 120 4.61 13.11 3.44
C ILE A 120 5.08 13.93 2.23
N LYS A 121 6.25 13.66 1.64
CA LYS A 121 6.71 14.39 0.45
C LYS A 121 5.78 14.18 -0.75
N ALA A 122 5.03 13.08 -0.77
CA ALA A 122 3.96 12.79 -1.71
C ALA A 122 2.96 13.94 -1.87
N LEU A 123 2.58 14.59 -0.76
CA LEU A 123 1.59 15.67 -0.75
C LEU A 123 2.07 16.94 -1.46
N ARG A 124 3.37 17.09 -1.75
CA ARG A 124 3.93 18.30 -2.37
C ARG A 124 3.98 18.27 -3.89
N VAL A 125 3.77 17.09 -4.50
CA VAL A 125 4.03 16.87 -5.95
C VAL A 125 2.75 16.57 -6.73
N ALA A 126 1.71 16.05 -6.10
CA ALA A 126 0.35 16.05 -6.65
C ALA A 126 -0.28 17.43 -6.47
#